data_AF-A0A2V8QCS8-F1
#
_entry.id   AF-A0A2V8QCS8-F1
#
_cell.length_a   1.000
_cell.length_b   1.000
_cell.length_c   1.000
_cell.angle_alpha   90.00
_cell.angle_beta   90.00
_cell.angle_gamma   90.00
#
_symmetry.space_group_name_H-M   'P 1'
#
loop_
_entity.id
_entity.type
_entity.pdbx_description
1 polymer ?
#
loop_
_entity_poly.entity_id
_entity_poly.type
_entity_poly.pdbx_seq_one_letter_code
_entity_poly.pdbx_strand_id
1 'polypeptide(L)'
;MFVMGGLMKKKLTTYLTLVCFLFIASANARQNVRVQNNLLGEKQVPAEAYYGMQTARALENFKISGLLINHYPGFVEAWAIVKLAAARANALTGLDRSNYPKTLESSYHEGPTQSSLSVVSRC
;
A
#
# COMPACT_ATOMS: atom_id res chain seq x y z
N MET A 1 26.94 24.54 50.32
CA MET A 1 25.96 24.86 49.25
C MET A 1 26.58 24.64 47.87
N PHE A 2 26.86 23.41 47.40
CA PHE A 2 27.32 23.22 45.99
C PHE A 2 27.17 21.79 45.43
N VAL A 3 26.14 21.02 45.86
CA VAL A 3 25.96 19.63 45.36
C VAL A 3 24.57 19.34 44.78
N MET A 4 23.57 20.20 45.01
CA MET A 4 22.18 19.97 44.53
C MET A 4 21.89 20.44 43.09
N GLY A 5 22.84 21.05 42.38
CA GLY A 5 22.63 21.58 41.02
C GLY A 5 22.94 20.61 39.86
N GLY A 6 23.65 19.51 40.12
CA GLY A 6 24.09 18.57 39.08
C GLY A 6 23.03 17.54 38.66
N LEU A 7 22.09 17.20 39.56
CA LEU A 7 21.10 16.15 39.32
C LEU A 7 19.98 16.62 38.36
N MET A 8 19.54 17.87 38.47
CA MET A 8 18.50 18.45 37.61
C MET A 8 18.99 18.70 36.17
N LYS A 9 20.27 19.09 36.01
CA LYS A 9 20.88 19.28 34.68
C LYS A 9 20.99 17.97 33.91
N LYS A 10 21.34 16.86 34.59
CA LYS A 10 21.43 15.50 34.00
C LYS A 10 20.06 14.99 33.52
N LYS A 11 19.00 15.17 34.32
CA LYS A 11 17.63 14.79 33.90
C LYS A 11 17.17 15.56 32.66
N LEU A 12 17.51 16.83 32.56
CA LEU A 12 17.17 17.67 31.41
C LEU A 12 17.94 17.27 30.15
N THR A 13 19.23 16.92 30.27
CA THR A 13 20.02 16.43 29.12
C THR A 13 19.56 15.05 28.66
N THR A 14 19.21 14.15 29.58
CA THR A 14 18.65 12.83 29.23
C THR A 14 17.28 12.96 28.55
N TYR A 15 16.43 13.89 29.01
CA TYR A 15 15.15 14.16 28.36
C TYR A 15 15.33 14.75 26.95
N LEU A 16 16.22 15.73 26.80
CA LEU A 16 16.49 16.37 25.52
C LEU A 16 17.10 15.39 24.50
N THR A 17 17.98 14.49 24.95
CA THR A 17 18.56 13.45 24.10
C THR A 17 17.54 12.37 23.72
N LEU A 18 16.65 11.94 24.62
CA LEU A 18 15.55 11.02 24.30
C LEU A 18 14.55 11.63 23.31
N VAL A 19 14.17 12.89 23.50
CA VAL A 19 13.28 13.62 22.57
C VAL A 19 13.96 13.77 21.20
N CYS A 20 15.26 14.08 21.18
CA CYS A 20 16.03 14.16 19.94
C CYS A 20 16.12 12.79 19.25
N PHE A 21 16.33 11.70 19.99
CA PHE A 21 16.36 10.34 19.45
C PHE A 21 15.01 9.91 18.86
N LEU A 22 13.90 10.25 19.54
CA LEU A 22 12.53 10.05 19.03
C LEU A 22 12.28 10.83 17.74
N PHE A 23 12.80 12.06 17.64
CA PHE A 23 12.70 12.89 16.44
C PHE A 23 13.52 12.33 15.27
N ILE A 24 14.77 11.91 15.53
CA ILE A 24 15.67 11.31 14.53
C ILE A 24 15.11 9.96 14.04
N ALA A 25 14.51 9.16 14.93
CA ALA A 25 13.86 7.90 14.55
C ALA A 25 12.67 8.13 13.61
N SER A 26 11.84 9.15 13.87
CA SER A 26 10.70 9.49 13.03
C SER A 26 11.09 10.02 11.64
N ALA A 27 12.25 10.68 11.51
CA ALA A 27 12.69 11.29 10.24
C ALA A 27 13.11 10.27 9.17
N ASN A 28 13.41 9.02 9.55
CA ASN A 28 13.85 7.97 8.60
C ASN A 28 12.70 7.24 7.90
N ALA A 29 11.43 7.55 8.19
CA ALA A 29 10.29 6.93 7.53
C ALA A 29 9.97 7.57 6.16
N ARG A 30 10.93 7.57 5.21
CA ARG A 30 10.58 7.83 3.80
C ARG A 30 9.95 6.57 3.22
N GLN A 31 8.64 6.62 2.97
CA GLN A 31 7.96 5.60 2.16
C GLN A 31 8.54 5.66 0.75
N ASN A 32 8.96 4.51 0.22
CA ASN A 32 9.50 4.41 -1.12
C ASN A 32 8.35 4.61 -2.12
N VAL A 33 8.55 5.39 -3.19
CA VAL A 33 7.48 5.72 -4.15
C VAL A 33 7.91 5.38 -5.56
N ARG A 34 6.96 4.90 -6.36
CA ARG A 34 7.09 4.71 -7.79
C ARG A 34 6.23 5.72 -8.54
N VAL A 35 6.79 6.32 -9.59
CA VAL A 35 6.06 7.23 -10.48
C VAL A 35 5.42 6.40 -11.59
N GLN A 36 4.13 6.63 -11.82
CA GLN A 36 3.43 6.13 -13.00
C GLN A 36 2.98 7.31 -13.86
N ASN A 37 2.72 7.06 -15.13
CA ASN A 37 2.11 8.02 -16.06
C ASN A 37 0.80 7.43 -16.62
N ASN A 38 -0.25 8.24 -16.73
CA ASN A 38 -1.50 7.88 -17.40
C ASN A 38 -2.06 9.08 -18.19
N LEU A 39 -3.27 8.95 -18.73
CA LEU A 39 -3.90 10.02 -19.52
C LEU A 39 -4.08 11.36 -18.75
N LEU A 40 -4.11 11.34 -17.41
CA LEU A 40 -4.24 12.50 -16.53
C LEU A 40 -2.89 13.01 -16.01
N GLY A 41 -1.78 12.53 -16.58
CA GLY A 41 -0.42 12.88 -16.22
C GLY A 41 0.21 11.95 -15.19
N GLU A 42 1.34 12.39 -14.63
CA GLU A 42 2.13 11.60 -13.71
C GLU A 42 1.54 11.56 -12.29
N LYS A 43 1.82 10.47 -11.57
CA LYS A 43 1.46 10.33 -10.16
C LYS A 43 2.42 9.43 -9.41
N GLN A 44 2.74 9.83 -8.19
CA GLN A 44 3.48 9.02 -7.23
C GLN A 44 2.55 8.05 -6.53
N VAL A 45 2.93 6.78 -6.49
CA VAL A 45 2.22 5.69 -5.80
C VAL A 45 3.22 5.01 -4.87
N PRO A 46 2.83 4.61 -3.64
CA PRO A 46 3.74 3.87 -2.76
C PRO A 46 4.28 2.61 -3.45
N ALA A 47 5.58 2.34 -3.29
CA ALA A 47 6.25 1.25 -3.98
C ALA A 47 5.74 -0.12 -3.53
N GLU A 48 5.37 -0.23 -2.25
CA GLU A 48 4.78 -1.41 -1.62
C GLU A 48 3.29 -1.61 -1.94
N ALA A 49 2.63 -0.61 -2.55
CA ALA A 49 1.23 -0.74 -2.94
C ALA A 49 1.11 -1.53 -4.26
N TYR A 50 0.32 -2.60 -4.23
CA TYR A 50 -0.01 -3.36 -5.45
C TYR A 50 -0.96 -2.60 -6.39
N TYR A 51 -1.70 -1.59 -5.89
CA TYR A 51 -2.65 -0.85 -6.72
C TYR A 51 -1.95 0.19 -7.60
N GLY A 52 -2.54 0.53 -8.75
CA GLY A 52 -1.98 1.51 -9.69
C GLY A 52 -2.40 2.96 -9.43
N MET A 53 -1.95 3.86 -10.31
CA MET A 53 -2.32 5.28 -10.29
C MET A 53 -3.84 5.51 -10.27
N GLN A 54 -4.60 4.71 -11.03
CA GLN A 54 -6.05 4.88 -11.13
C GLN A 54 -6.72 4.75 -9.77
N THR A 55 -6.40 3.69 -9.04
CA THR A 55 -6.80 3.51 -7.64
C THR A 55 -6.30 4.66 -6.78
N ALA A 56 -5.04 5.06 -6.88
CA ALA A 56 -4.51 6.18 -6.10
C ALA A 56 -5.31 7.48 -6.30
N ARG A 57 -5.81 7.74 -7.51
CA ARG A 57 -6.72 8.88 -7.77
C ARG A 57 -8.11 8.65 -7.20
N ALA A 58 -8.66 7.44 -7.30
CA ALA A 58 -9.95 7.10 -6.69
C ALA A 58 -9.93 7.32 -5.18
N LEU A 59 -8.85 6.95 -4.50
CA LEU A 59 -8.65 7.18 -3.05
C LEU A 59 -8.69 8.65 -2.67
N GLU A 60 -8.18 9.54 -3.52
CA GLU A 60 -8.20 10.98 -3.28
C GLU A 60 -9.58 11.58 -3.56
N ASN A 61 -10.25 11.12 -4.63
CA ASN A 61 -11.48 11.71 -5.13
C ASN A 61 -12.75 11.22 -4.42
N PHE A 62 -12.80 9.97 -3.96
CA PHE A 62 -14.05 9.31 -3.55
C PHE A 62 -14.10 8.98 -2.04
N LYS A 63 -13.78 9.96 -1.20
CA LYS A 63 -13.89 9.83 0.27
C LYS A 63 -15.29 10.23 0.75
N ILE A 64 -16.32 9.51 0.31
CA ILE A 64 -17.72 9.88 0.54
C ILE A 64 -18.27 9.22 1.81
N SER A 65 -18.30 7.88 1.87
CA SER A 65 -18.92 7.11 2.96
C SER A 65 -17.95 6.65 4.05
N GLY A 66 -16.64 6.66 3.77
CA GLY A 66 -15.63 6.05 4.64
C GLY A 66 -15.62 4.51 4.64
N LEU A 67 -16.52 3.88 3.87
CA LEU A 67 -16.54 2.44 3.68
C LEU A 67 -15.66 2.05 2.50
N LEU A 68 -14.66 1.22 2.77
CA LEU A 68 -13.76 0.65 1.76
C LEU A 68 -14.35 -0.65 1.19
N ILE A 69 -13.88 -1.08 0.02
CA ILE A 69 -14.33 -2.29 -0.70
C ILE A 69 -14.01 -3.56 0.10
N ASN A 70 -13.01 -3.57 0.99
CA ASN A 70 -12.76 -4.73 1.88
C ASN A 70 -13.95 -5.12 2.76
N HIS A 71 -14.88 -4.20 3.03
CA HIS A 71 -16.10 -4.53 3.78
C HIS A 71 -16.96 -5.55 3.02
N TYR A 72 -16.72 -5.74 1.72
CA TYR A 72 -17.41 -6.67 0.84
C TYR A 72 -16.44 -7.70 0.26
N PRO A 73 -15.91 -8.65 1.05
CA PRO A 73 -14.89 -9.60 0.59
C PRO A 73 -15.35 -10.46 -0.59
N GLY A 74 -16.64 -10.83 -0.63
CA GLY A 74 -17.21 -11.56 -1.76
C GLY A 74 -17.19 -10.79 -3.08
N PHE A 75 -17.22 -9.45 -3.04
CA PHE A 75 -17.05 -8.62 -4.23
C PHE A 75 -15.62 -8.70 -4.78
N VAL A 76 -14.63 -8.65 -3.88
CA VAL A 76 -13.20 -8.77 -4.26
C VAL A 76 -12.93 -10.13 -4.90
N GLU A 77 -13.45 -11.20 -4.29
CA GLU A 77 -13.32 -12.56 -4.79
C GLU A 77 -14.02 -12.73 -6.15
N ALA A 78 -15.27 -12.28 -6.27
CA ALA A 78 -16.01 -12.35 -7.52
C ALA A 78 -15.28 -11.60 -8.65
N TRP A 79 -14.69 -10.43 -8.35
CA TRP A 79 -13.93 -9.68 -9.34
C TRP A 79 -12.67 -10.40 -9.78
N ALA A 80 -11.95 -11.05 -8.86
CA ALA A 80 -10.78 -11.87 -9.18
C ALA A 80 -11.16 -13.07 -10.08
N ILE A 81 -12.26 -13.76 -9.79
CA ILE A 81 -12.78 -14.86 -10.61
C ILE A 81 -13.08 -14.40 -12.04
N VAL A 82 -13.77 -13.26 -12.20
CA VAL A 82 -14.09 -12.70 -13.52
C VAL A 82 -12.83 -12.38 -14.31
N LYS A 83 -11.79 -11.83 -13.66
CA LYS A 83 -10.52 -11.51 -14.34
C LYS A 83 -9.75 -12.77 -14.73
N LEU A 84 -9.74 -13.80 -13.89
CA LEU A 84 -9.13 -15.08 -14.23
C LEU A 84 -9.85 -15.75 -15.41
N ALA A 85 -11.19 -15.77 -15.41
CA ALA A 85 -11.98 -16.29 -16.51
C ALA A 85 -11.72 -15.53 -17.82
N ALA A 86 -11.64 -14.19 -17.77
CA ALA A 86 -11.31 -13.37 -18.94
C ALA A 86 -9.88 -13.65 -19.47
N ALA A 87 -8.89 -13.79 -18.58
CA ALA A 87 -7.52 -14.12 -18.98
C ALA A 87 -7.44 -15.50 -19.66
N ARG A 88 -8.13 -16.52 -19.11
CA ARG A 88 -8.24 -17.85 -19.73
C ARG A 88 -8.90 -17.78 -21.09
N ALA A 89 -10.02 -17.07 -21.22
CA ALA A 89 -10.71 -16.90 -22.51
C ALA A 89 -9.83 -16.22 -23.57
N ASN A 90 -9.09 -15.17 -23.18
CA ASN A 90 -8.15 -14.47 -24.07
C ASN A 90 -6.97 -15.36 -24.50
N ALA A 91 -6.50 -16.24 -23.61
CA ALA A 91 -5.47 -17.22 -23.94
C ALA A 91 -5.97 -18.26 -24.95
N LEU A 92 -7.18 -18.79 -24.75
CA LEU A 92 -7.80 -19.80 -25.61
C LEU A 92 -8.08 -19.28 -27.02
N THR A 93 -8.45 -18.00 -27.13
CA THR A 93 -8.71 -17.33 -28.42
C THR A 93 -7.44 -16.83 -29.11
N GLY A 94 -6.28 -16.92 -28.45
CA GLY A 94 -5.01 -16.43 -28.98
C GLY A 94 -4.85 -14.91 -28.95
N LEU A 95 -5.78 -14.19 -28.31
CA LEU A 95 -5.71 -12.73 -28.11
C LEU A 95 -4.55 -12.35 -27.20
N ASP A 96 -4.27 -13.19 -26.21
CA ASP A 96 -3.11 -13.05 -25.33
C ASP A 96 -2.21 -14.29 -25.45
N ARG A 97 -1.00 -14.09 -26.01
CA ARG A 97 0.04 -15.12 -26.12
C ARG A 97 1.10 -15.02 -25.02
N SER A 98 0.95 -14.08 -24.10
CA SER A 98 1.90 -13.88 -23.02
C SER A 98 1.73 -14.96 -21.95
N ASN A 99 2.66 -14.99 -20.99
CA ASN A 99 2.55 -15.86 -19.82
C ASN A 99 1.58 -15.31 -18.75
N TYR A 100 0.94 -14.16 -19.01
CA TYR A 100 0.09 -13.47 -18.05
C TYR A 100 -1.03 -14.34 -17.47
N PRO A 101 -1.78 -15.14 -18.26
CA PRO A 101 -2.86 -15.97 -17.72
C PRO A 101 -2.36 -16.99 -16.70
N LYS A 102 -1.19 -17.61 -16.94
CA LYS A 102 -0.58 -18.58 -16.01
C LYS A 102 -0.14 -17.91 -14.71
N THR A 103 0.46 -16.72 -14.80
CA THR A 103 0.86 -15.94 -13.62
C THR A 103 -0.35 -15.48 -12.80
N LEU A 104 -1.43 -15.08 -13.46
CA LEU A 104 -2.67 -14.67 -12.79
C LEU A 104 -3.30 -15.86 -12.04
N GLU A 105 -3.24 -17.04 -12.63
CA GLU A 105 -3.77 -18.26 -12.04
C GLU A 105 -2.98 -18.71 -10.81
N SER A 106 -1.64 -18.68 -10.86
CA SER A 106 -0.82 -18.95 -9.68
C SER A 106 -1.10 -17.96 -8.55
N SER A 107 -1.25 -16.67 -8.89
CA SER A 107 -1.58 -15.60 -7.93
C SER A 107 -2.96 -15.78 -7.30
N TYR A 108 -3.93 -16.37 -8.01
CA TYR A 108 -5.25 -16.70 -7.48
C TYR A 108 -5.20 -17.89 -6.50
N HIS A 109 -4.41 -18.92 -6.82
CA HIS A 109 -4.28 -20.12 -6.01
C HIS A 109 -3.47 -19.94 -4.72
N GLU A 110 -2.56 -18.97 -4.66
CA GLU A 110 -1.88 -18.56 -3.42
C GLU A 110 -2.85 -18.01 -2.36
N GLY A 111 -4.12 -17.80 -2.73
CA GLY A 111 -5.15 -17.19 -1.89
C GLY A 111 -4.89 -15.70 -1.69
N PRO A 112 -5.84 -14.95 -1.12
CA PRO A 112 -5.59 -13.57 -0.79
C PRO A 112 -4.59 -13.51 0.36
N THR A 113 -3.29 -13.41 0.04
CA THR A 113 -2.26 -13.06 1.02
C THR A 113 -2.67 -11.78 1.75
N GLN A 114 -2.31 -11.63 3.03
CA GLN A 114 -2.65 -10.44 3.84
C GLN A 114 -2.28 -9.12 3.12
N SER A 115 -1.28 -9.17 2.24
CA SER A 115 -0.82 -8.07 1.39
C SER A 115 -1.70 -7.85 0.14
N SER A 116 -2.24 -8.89 -0.50
CA SER A 116 -3.19 -8.79 -1.62
C SER A 116 -4.58 -8.27 -1.20
N LEU A 117 -4.99 -8.51 0.06
CA LEU A 117 -6.19 -7.88 0.61
C LEU A 117 -6.01 -6.36 0.66
N SER A 118 -4.80 -5.85 0.96
CA SER A 118 -4.52 -4.41 1.04
C SER A 118 -4.77 -3.61 -0.26
N VAL A 119 -4.88 -4.32 -1.38
CA VAL A 119 -4.91 -3.79 -2.76
C VAL A 119 -6.29 -3.30 -3.14
N VAL A 120 -7.30 -4.12 -2.82
CA VAL A 120 -8.72 -3.78 -2.97
C VAL A 120 -9.27 -3.24 -1.66
N SER A 121 -8.64 -3.54 -0.53
CA SER A 121 -9.05 -3.07 0.79
C SER A 121 -8.90 -1.58 1.02
N ARG A 122 -8.09 -0.87 0.22
CA ARG A 122 -7.91 0.56 0.40
C ARG A 122 -8.83 1.38 -0.50
N CYS A 123 -9.24 0.87 -1.67
CA CYS A 123 -10.37 1.42 -2.43
C CYS A 123 -11.65 1.25 -1.63
#